data_AF-A0A0G0VNI9-F1
#
_entry.id   AF-A0A0G0VNI9-F1
#
_cell.length_a   1.000
_cell.length_b   1.000
_cell.length_c   1.000
_cell.angle_alpha   90.00
_cell.angle_beta   90.00
_cell.angle_gamma   90.00
#
_symmetry.space_group_name_H-M   'P 1'
#
loop_
_entity.id
_entity.type
_entity.pdbx_description
1 polymer ?
#
loop_
_entity_poly.entity_id
_entity_poly.type
_entity_poly.pdbx_seq_one_letter_code
_entity_poly.pdbx_strand_id
1 'polypeptide(L)'
;MLKARYILRLIGAFVARFRTLIVISILFGVGFFFILKLLLPLLMGEGIERIGITGRFTTTNLPIAILDMIGDGLTKLDATGNVEPNLAESWETPDNGKTWIFHLRRDVLWQDGTRVVSSGITYQFSDVTIERPDDATIIFKLQTSYSAFPAVLTRPAFRKGLLGTGEWEVKNLSLTKLPIFLTRRL
;
A
#
# COMPACT_ATOMS: atom_id res chain seq x y z
N MET A 1 0.65 -45.35 -45.90
CA MET A 1 1.29 -44.05 -45.60
C MET A 1 0.55 -42.95 -46.36
N LEU A 2 -0.29 -42.15 -45.70
CA LEU A 2 -0.92 -40.98 -46.33
C LEU A 2 0.19 -40.03 -46.77
N LYS A 3 0.31 -39.77 -48.08
CA LYS A 3 1.33 -38.87 -48.64
C LYS A 3 1.06 -37.45 -48.10
N ALA A 4 2.04 -36.82 -47.45
CA ALA A 4 1.92 -35.49 -46.85
C ALA A 4 1.29 -34.42 -47.77
N ARG A 5 1.53 -34.53 -49.09
CA ARG A 5 0.94 -33.66 -50.13
C ARG A 5 -0.60 -33.74 -50.17
N TYR A 6 -1.18 -34.89 -49.87
CA TYR A 6 -2.64 -35.08 -49.84
C TYR A 6 -3.26 -34.39 -48.63
N ILE A 7 -2.63 -34.52 -47.46
CA ILE A 7 -3.07 -33.89 -46.21
C ILE A 7 -3.04 -32.36 -46.35
N LEU A 8 -1.97 -31.79 -46.93
CA LEU A 8 -1.85 -30.36 -47.19
C LEU A 8 -2.97 -29.81 -48.10
N ARG A 9 -3.31 -30.54 -49.16
CA ARG A 9 -4.42 -30.15 -50.06
C ARG A 9 -5.78 -30.26 -49.38
N LEU A 10 -5.98 -31.31 -48.59
CA LEU A 10 -7.22 -31.52 -47.84
C LEU A 10 -7.45 -30.40 -46.81
N ILE A 11 -6.41 -30.04 -46.05
CA ILE A 11 -6.45 -28.94 -45.08
C ILE A 11 -6.71 -27.61 -45.80
N GLY A 12 -6.04 -27.34 -46.92
CA GLY A 12 -6.26 -26.13 -47.71
C GLY A 12 -7.71 -26.00 -48.22
N ALA A 13 -8.29 -27.10 -48.73
CA ALA A 13 -9.68 -27.13 -49.18
C ALA A 13 -10.67 -26.94 -48.02
N PHE A 14 -10.36 -27.52 -46.85
CA PHE A 14 -11.16 -27.35 -45.63
C PHE A 14 -11.14 -25.90 -45.14
N VAL A 15 -9.97 -25.29 -45.02
CA VAL A 15 -9.82 -23.89 -44.61
C VAL A 15 -10.52 -22.96 -45.60
N ALA A 16 -10.39 -23.20 -46.91
CA ALA A 16 -11.08 -22.41 -47.93
C ALA A 16 -12.61 -22.48 -47.81
N ARG A 17 -13.14 -23.67 -47.50
CA ARG A 17 -14.59 -23.90 -47.34
C ARG A 17 -15.16 -23.29 -46.06
N PHE A 18 -14.40 -23.31 -44.97
CA PHE A 18 -14.86 -22.87 -43.64
C PHE A 18 -14.24 -21.53 -43.18
N ARG A 19 -13.63 -20.75 -44.10
CA ARG A 19 -12.88 -19.53 -43.78
C ARG A 19 -13.64 -18.53 -42.88
N THR A 20 -14.93 -18.32 -43.13
CA THR A 20 -15.76 -17.38 -42.36
C THR A 20 -16.01 -17.88 -40.95
N LEU A 21 -16.33 -19.16 -40.80
CA LEU A 21 -16.52 -19.80 -39.50
C LEU A 21 -15.23 -19.81 -38.67
N ILE A 22 -14.07 -20.01 -39.31
CA ILE A 22 -12.76 -19.95 -38.66
C ILE A 22 -12.45 -18.53 -38.16
N VAL A 23 -12.71 -17.49 -38.97
CA VAL A 23 -12.49 -16.11 -38.54
C VAL A 23 -13.42 -15.72 -37.40
N ILE A 24 -14.70 -16.13 -37.45
CA ILE A 24 -15.67 -15.86 -36.39
C ILE A 24 -15.27 -16.56 -35.09
N SER A 25 -14.81 -17.81 -35.15
CA SER A 25 -14.39 -18.54 -33.94
C SER A 25 -13.13 -17.97 -33.33
N ILE A 26 -12.18 -17.49 -34.16
CA ILE A 26 -10.99 -16.78 -33.68
C ILE A 26 -11.39 -15.47 -33.00
N LEU A 27 -12.23 -14.65 -33.63
CA LEU A 27 -12.72 -13.40 -33.05
C LEU A 27 -13.47 -13.64 -31.74
N PHE A 28 -14.34 -14.66 -31.70
CA PHE A 28 -15.06 -15.03 -30.50
C PHE A 28 -14.11 -15.54 -29.40
N GLY A 29 -13.12 -16.36 -29.74
CA GLY A 29 -12.12 -16.86 -28.80
C GLY A 29 -11.25 -15.73 -28.23
N VAL A 30 -10.86 -14.77 -29.06
CA VAL A 30 -10.13 -13.57 -28.62
C VAL A 30 -11.02 -12.74 -27.70
N GLY A 31 -12.27 -12.46 -28.09
CA GLY A 31 -13.22 -11.74 -27.26
C GLY A 31 -13.47 -12.44 -25.92
N PHE A 32 -13.70 -13.74 -25.93
CA PHE A 32 -13.87 -14.57 -24.74
C PHE A 32 -12.62 -14.54 -23.86
N PHE A 33 -11.42 -14.60 -24.43
CA PHE A 33 -10.17 -14.50 -23.68
C PHE A 33 -10.03 -13.14 -22.98
N PHE A 34 -10.36 -12.04 -23.66
CA PHE A 34 -10.33 -10.71 -23.04
C PHE A 34 -11.40 -10.52 -21.97
N ILE A 35 -12.63 -10.98 -22.22
CA ILE A 35 -13.73 -10.95 -21.26
C ILE A 35 -13.37 -11.80 -20.03
N LEU A 36 -12.86 -13.01 -20.25
CA LEU A 36 -12.43 -13.89 -19.18
C LEU A 36 -11.30 -13.24 -18.38
N LYS A 37 -10.28 -12.67 -19.04
CA LYS A 37 -9.20 -11.93 -18.36
C LYS A 37 -9.72 -10.75 -17.52
N LEU A 38 -10.80 -10.10 -17.95
CA LEU A 38 -11.43 -8.99 -17.21
C LEU A 38 -12.27 -9.48 -16.01
N LEU A 39 -13.00 -10.59 -16.17
CA LEU A 39 -13.90 -11.14 -15.15
C LEU A 39 -13.22 -12.06 -14.13
N LEU A 40 -12.14 -12.75 -14.52
CA LEU A 40 -11.42 -13.69 -13.65
C LEU A 40 -10.95 -13.06 -12.32
N PRO A 41 -10.31 -11.87 -12.31
CA PRO A 41 -9.90 -11.24 -11.05
C PRO A 41 -11.08 -10.86 -10.15
N LEU A 42 -12.25 -10.53 -10.72
CA LEU A 42 -13.47 -10.22 -9.96
C LEU A 42 -14.02 -11.46 -9.23
N LEU A 43 -13.92 -12.64 -9.83
CA LEU A 43 -14.45 -13.90 -9.28
C LEU A 43 -13.48 -14.60 -8.34
N MET A 44 -12.18 -14.55 -8.61
CA MET A 44 -11.17 -15.28 -7.81
C MET A 44 -10.80 -14.56 -6.51
N GLY A 45 -11.18 -13.28 -6.36
CA GLY A 45 -10.79 -12.47 -5.21
C GLY A 45 -9.28 -12.23 -5.17
N GLU A 46 -8.87 -11.17 -4.50
CA GLU A 46 -7.45 -10.87 -4.34
C GLU A 46 -6.82 -11.94 -3.44
N GLY A 47 -5.72 -12.54 -3.90
CA GLY A 47 -5.02 -13.55 -3.14
C GLY A 47 -4.64 -13.01 -1.77
N ILE A 48 -5.07 -13.67 -0.70
CA ILE A 48 -4.67 -13.32 0.66
C ILE A 48 -3.21 -13.71 0.82
N GLU A 49 -2.30 -12.76 0.62
CA GLU A 49 -0.89 -12.94 0.93
C GLU A 49 -0.69 -12.91 2.44
N ARG A 50 -0.12 -13.99 3.00
CA ARG A 50 0.04 -14.18 4.44
C ARG A 50 1.52 -14.11 4.80
N ILE A 51 1.87 -13.12 5.61
CA ILE A 51 3.25 -12.94 6.09
C ILE A 51 3.35 -13.47 7.51
N GLY A 52 4.04 -14.59 7.70
CA GLY A 52 4.32 -15.14 9.02
C GLY A 52 5.62 -14.57 9.59
N ILE A 53 5.53 -13.78 10.66
CA ILE A 53 6.73 -13.36 11.42
C ILE A 53 6.78 -14.11 12.75
N THR A 54 7.95 -14.68 13.05
CA THR A 54 8.23 -15.37 14.31
C THR A 54 9.02 -14.45 15.25
N GLY A 55 8.61 -14.40 16.52
CA GLY A 55 9.28 -13.62 17.56
C GLY A 55 8.38 -13.34 18.75
N ARG A 56 8.92 -12.65 19.76
CA ARG A 56 8.18 -12.22 20.96
C ARG A 56 7.66 -10.80 20.76
N PHE A 57 6.56 -10.67 20.03
CA PHE A 57 5.92 -9.38 19.77
C PHE A 57 4.62 -9.24 20.55
N THR A 58 4.32 -8.02 20.98
CA THR A 58 3.03 -7.66 21.59
C THR A 58 2.26 -6.76 20.62
N THR A 59 0.97 -6.54 20.86
CA THR A 59 0.16 -5.56 20.09
C THR A 59 0.73 -4.15 20.16
N THR A 60 1.52 -3.87 21.21
CA THR A 60 2.19 -2.59 21.46
C THR A 60 3.62 -2.52 20.94
N ASN A 61 4.19 -3.65 20.50
CA ASN A 61 5.59 -3.75 20.07
C ASN A 61 5.67 -4.67 18.85
N LEU A 62 5.11 -4.21 17.74
CA LEU A 62 5.20 -4.88 16.45
C LEU A 62 6.56 -4.55 15.78
N PRO A 63 7.08 -5.47 14.94
CA PRO A 63 8.29 -5.20 14.16
C PRO A 63 8.10 -3.97 13.26
N ILE A 64 9.14 -3.13 13.13
CA ILE A 64 9.10 -1.94 12.29
C ILE A 64 8.73 -2.28 10.84
N ALA A 65 9.25 -3.40 10.31
CA ALA A 65 8.95 -3.87 8.96
C ALA A 65 7.44 -4.13 8.74
N ILE A 66 6.70 -4.50 9.77
CA ILE A 66 5.24 -4.66 9.69
C ILE A 66 4.54 -3.32 9.76
N LEU A 67 5.01 -2.43 10.64
CA LEU A 67 4.44 -1.09 10.78
C LEU A 67 4.55 -0.32 9.46
N ASP A 68 5.72 -0.37 8.81
CA ASP A 68 5.98 0.31 7.53
C ASP A 68 5.15 -0.26 6.36
N MET A 69 4.65 -1.48 6.48
CA MET A 69 3.71 -2.06 5.50
C MET A 69 2.28 -1.57 5.70
N ILE A 70 1.90 -1.30 6.95
CA ILE A 70 0.52 -0.97 7.33
C ILE A 70 0.26 0.54 7.30
N GLY A 71 1.28 1.36 7.59
CA GLY A 71 1.10 2.80 7.68
C GLY A 71 2.38 3.57 7.41
N ASP A 72 2.19 4.88 7.26
CA ASP A 72 3.26 5.82 6.95
C ASP A 72 3.51 6.79 8.11
N GLY A 73 4.74 7.29 8.19
CA GLY A 73 5.11 8.42 9.04
C GLY A 73 4.85 9.76 8.35
N LEU A 74 4.99 10.87 9.09
CA LEU A 74 5.00 12.21 8.47
C LEU A 74 6.11 12.35 7.43
N THR A 75 7.22 11.68 7.68
CA THR A 75 8.37 11.60 6.80
C THR A 75 8.70 10.14 6.49
N LYS A 76 9.62 9.91 5.57
CA LYS A 76 10.20 8.60 5.27
C LYS A 76 11.70 8.71 5.08
N LEU A 77 12.41 7.59 5.11
CA LEU A 77 13.81 7.54 4.73
C LEU A 77 13.96 7.06 3.29
N ASP A 78 14.80 7.73 2.51
CA ASP A 78 15.20 7.27 1.19
C ASP A 78 16.21 6.10 1.28
N ALA A 79 16.60 5.54 0.13
CA ALA A 79 17.57 4.45 0.07
C ALA A 79 18.97 4.82 0.58
N THR A 80 19.28 6.12 0.70
CA THR A 80 20.55 6.65 1.21
C THR A 80 20.46 7.08 2.67
N GLY A 81 19.29 6.97 3.30
CA GLY A 81 19.03 7.35 4.70
C GLY A 81 18.70 8.84 4.89
N ASN A 82 18.43 9.60 3.83
CA ASN A 82 17.94 10.97 3.97
C ASN A 82 16.45 10.99 4.26
N VAL A 83 16.01 12.01 5.00
CA VAL A 83 14.60 12.20 5.31
C VAL A 83 13.88 12.88 4.15
N GLU A 84 12.82 12.25 3.67
CA GLU A 84 11.92 12.76 2.62
C GLU A 84 10.49 12.98 3.14
N PRO A 85 9.71 13.84 2.48
CA PRO A 85 8.28 13.99 2.77
C PRO A 85 7.50 12.69 2.50
N ASN A 86 6.60 12.33 3.42
CA ASN A 86 5.65 11.23 3.23
C ASN A 86 4.21 11.72 3.49
N LEU A 87 3.59 11.45 4.65
CA LEU A 87 2.26 12.02 4.96
C LEU A 87 2.27 13.55 5.05
N ALA A 88 3.40 14.15 5.42
CA ALA A 88 3.63 15.56 5.28
C ALA A 88 4.11 15.89 3.86
N GLU A 89 3.59 16.96 3.26
CA GLU A 89 4.07 17.50 1.98
C GLU A 89 5.39 18.26 2.16
N SER A 90 5.53 18.96 3.28
CA SER A 90 6.70 19.76 3.62
C SER A 90 6.76 20.01 5.14
N TRP A 91 7.90 20.51 5.59
CA TRP A 91 8.05 20.99 6.95
C TRP A 91 9.00 22.17 7.02
N GLU A 92 8.84 22.97 8.07
CA GLU A 92 9.62 24.18 8.32
C GLU A 92 10.07 24.25 9.78
N THR A 93 11.20 24.91 10.03
CA THR A 93 11.66 25.17 11.39
C THR A 93 12.13 26.63 11.55
N PRO A 94 11.31 27.51 12.16
CA PRO A 94 11.60 28.94 12.24
C PRO A 94 12.69 29.29 13.27
N ASP A 95 13.00 28.39 14.19
CA ASP A 95 13.83 28.65 15.38
C ASP A 95 14.99 27.66 15.53
N ASN A 96 15.51 27.18 14.39
CA ASN A 96 16.65 26.27 14.31
C ASN A 96 16.43 24.96 15.09
N GLY A 97 15.27 24.33 14.93
CA GLY A 97 15.00 22.97 15.40
C GLY A 97 14.30 22.85 16.75
N LYS A 98 13.77 23.95 17.32
CA LYS A 98 12.94 23.90 18.54
C LYS A 98 11.44 23.79 18.20
N THR A 99 11.01 24.39 17.10
CA THR A 99 9.66 24.34 16.57
C THR A 99 9.73 23.75 15.18
N TRP A 100 8.92 22.72 14.96
CA TRP A 100 8.77 22.08 13.65
C TRP A 100 7.32 22.15 13.23
N ILE A 101 7.07 22.72 12.06
CA ILE A 101 5.75 22.88 11.47
C ILE A 101 5.68 21.90 10.29
N PHE A 102 4.76 20.94 10.35
CA PHE A 102 4.53 19.98 9.27
C PHE A 102 3.20 20.27 8.58
N HIS A 103 3.25 20.37 7.25
CA HIS A 103 2.07 20.52 6.41
C HIS A 103 1.69 19.15 5.85
N LEU A 104 0.44 18.73 6.02
CA LEU A 104 -0.07 17.43 5.63
C LEU A 104 -0.58 17.44 4.20
N ARG A 105 -0.35 16.33 3.51
CA ARG A 105 -0.94 16.06 2.21
C ARG A 105 -2.47 15.94 2.31
N ARG A 106 -3.18 16.56 1.37
CA ARG A 106 -4.65 16.60 1.36
C ARG A 106 -5.30 15.45 0.58
N ASP A 107 -4.50 14.76 -0.23
CA ASP A 107 -4.87 13.65 -1.10
C ASP A 107 -4.75 12.27 -0.42
N VAL A 108 -4.20 12.21 0.80
CA VAL A 108 -4.02 10.94 1.52
C VAL A 108 -5.29 10.55 2.25
N LEU A 109 -5.69 9.30 2.08
CA LEU A 109 -6.80 8.67 2.78
C LEU A 109 -6.25 7.56 3.68
N TRP A 110 -6.94 7.33 4.80
CA TRP A 110 -6.74 6.13 5.59
C TRP A 110 -7.33 4.92 4.86
N GLN A 111 -6.98 3.73 5.32
CA GLN A 111 -7.51 2.47 4.78
C GLN A 111 -9.06 2.40 4.82
N ASP A 112 -9.75 3.08 5.74
CA ASP A 112 -11.22 3.18 5.77
C ASP A 112 -11.82 4.15 4.72
N GLY A 113 -10.98 4.85 3.95
CA GLY A 113 -11.39 5.86 2.97
C GLY A 113 -11.64 7.25 3.55
N THR A 114 -11.49 7.45 4.87
CA THR A 114 -11.57 8.77 5.48
C THR A 114 -10.29 9.57 5.22
N ARG A 115 -10.39 10.90 5.14
CA ARG A 115 -9.23 11.76 4.89
C ARG A 115 -8.25 11.74 6.06
N VAL A 116 -6.96 11.80 5.76
CA VAL A 116 -5.91 12.08 6.76
C VAL A 116 -5.97 13.55 7.18
N VAL A 117 -6.14 13.77 8.48
CA VAL A 117 -6.15 15.09 9.12
C VAL A 117 -5.25 15.06 10.36
N SER A 118 -4.79 16.24 10.79
CA SER A 118 -3.87 16.44 11.91
C SER A 118 -4.31 15.74 13.19
N SER A 119 -5.61 15.72 13.48
CA SER A 119 -6.20 15.05 14.65
C SER A 119 -6.16 13.53 14.59
N GLY A 120 -6.10 12.94 13.39
CA GLY A 120 -5.97 11.49 13.19
C GLY A 120 -4.55 10.97 13.39
N ILE A 121 -3.55 11.85 13.29
CA ILE A 121 -2.14 11.49 13.45
C ILE A 121 -1.75 11.66 14.92
N THR A 122 -1.50 10.54 15.59
CA THR A 122 -1.16 10.51 17.02
C THR A 122 0.31 10.14 17.20
N TYR A 123 1.11 11.10 17.68
CA TYR A 123 2.45 10.87 18.19
C TYR A 123 2.46 11.13 19.70
N GLN A 124 3.28 10.37 20.42
CA GLN A 124 3.45 10.52 21.86
C GLN A 124 4.94 10.68 22.18
N PHE A 125 5.29 11.84 22.71
CA PHE A 125 6.64 12.18 23.16
C PHE A 125 6.53 12.77 24.57
N SER A 126 7.51 12.47 25.44
CA SER A 126 7.57 13.03 26.80
C SER A 126 7.85 14.54 26.81
N ASP A 127 8.74 14.99 25.91
CA ASP A 127 9.35 16.32 25.97
C ASP A 127 8.97 17.21 24.78
N VAL A 128 7.85 16.91 24.11
CA VAL A 128 7.37 17.65 22.94
C VAL A 128 5.92 18.05 23.15
N THR A 129 5.64 19.34 23.02
CA THR A 129 4.27 19.87 22.98
C THR A 129 3.77 19.85 21.55
N ILE A 130 2.60 19.25 21.32
CA ILE A 130 2.00 19.11 19.99
C ILE A 130 0.79 20.02 19.88
N GLU A 131 0.83 20.96 18.95
CA GLU A 131 -0.26 21.87 18.62
C GLU A 131 -0.81 21.55 17.23
N ARG A 132 -2.12 21.68 17.06
CA ARG A 132 -2.84 21.39 15.80
C ARG A 132 -3.76 22.59 15.49
N PRO A 133 -3.23 23.64 14.84
CA PRO A 133 -4.02 24.84 14.57
C PRO A 133 -5.13 24.58 13.54
N ASP A 134 -4.94 23.62 12.63
CA ASP A 134 -5.89 23.24 11.60
C ASP A 134 -5.77 21.74 11.24
N ASP A 135 -6.64 21.28 10.33
CA ASP A 135 -6.71 19.87 9.89
C ASP A 135 -5.50 19.42 9.06
N ALA A 136 -4.71 20.32 8.51
CA ALA A 136 -3.58 20.02 7.63
C ALA A 136 -2.23 20.42 8.22
N THR A 137 -2.17 20.89 9.47
CA THR A 137 -0.94 21.40 10.08
C THR A 137 -0.72 20.78 11.45
N ILE A 138 0.49 20.29 11.69
CA ILE A 138 0.93 19.81 13.01
C ILE A 138 2.19 20.57 13.40
N ILE A 139 2.16 21.18 14.58
CA ILE A 139 3.28 21.92 15.14
C ILE A 139 3.85 21.14 16.33
N PHE A 140 5.13 20.83 16.28
CA PHE A 140 5.88 20.21 17.38
C PHE A 140 6.80 21.24 18.01
N LYS A 141 6.60 21.54 19.29
CA LYS A 141 7.46 22.41 20.10
C LYS A 141 8.27 21.57 21.07
N LEU A 142 9.58 21.50 20.83
CA LEU A 142 10.55 20.74 21.60
C LEU A 142 11.12 21.62 22.72
N GLN A 143 11.44 21.00 23.85
CA GLN A 143 12.15 21.68 24.95
C GLN A 143 13.58 22.09 24.54
N THR A 144 14.24 21.29 23.71
CA THR A 144 15.60 21.50 23.21
C THR A 144 15.63 21.47 21.68
N SER A 145 16.60 22.17 21.07
CA SER A 145 16.78 22.12 19.62
C SER A 145 17.25 20.72 19.22
N TYR A 146 16.56 20.10 18.26
CA TYR A 146 16.92 18.81 17.70
C TYR A 146 16.73 18.80 16.18
N SER A 147 17.84 18.83 15.45
CA SER A 147 17.86 18.91 13.98
C SER A 147 17.38 17.62 13.29
N ALA A 148 17.61 16.47 13.91
CA ALA A 148 17.22 15.17 13.38
C ALA A 148 15.76 14.78 13.74
N PHE A 149 14.96 15.72 14.24
CA PHE A 149 13.56 15.47 14.59
C PHE A 149 12.73 14.87 13.45
N PRO A 150 12.85 15.33 12.18
CA PRO A 150 12.14 14.71 11.07
C PRO A 150 12.42 13.22 10.90
N ALA A 151 13.61 12.71 11.28
CA ALA A 151 13.91 11.28 11.18
C ALA A 151 13.10 10.44 12.19
N VAL A 152 12.75 11.00 13.35
CA VAL A 152 11.94 10.31 14.38
C VAL A 152 10.50 10.13 13.89
N LEU A 153 10.02 11.06 13.06
CA LEU A 153 8.68 11.04 12.48
C LEU A 153 8.54 10.11 11.25
N THR A 154 9.61 9.38 10.91
CA THR A 154 9.56 8.24 9.98
C THR A 154 8.64 7.13 10.50
N ARG A 155 8.51 7.03 11.83
CA ARG A 155 7.68 6.02 12.45
C ARG A 155 6.21 6.19 12.06
N PRO A 156 5.55 5.12 11.59
CA PRO A 156 4.15 5.17 11.20
C PRO A 156 3.21 5.60 12.32
N ALA A 157 2.23 6.43 11.95
CA ALA A 157 1.14 6.83 12.82
C ALA A 157 -0.13 6.03 12.46
N PHE A 158 -0.80 5.51 13.49
CA PHE A 158 -2.01 4.69 13.31
C PHE A 158 -3.19 5.28 14.06
N ARG A 159 -4.39 5.10 13.51
CA ARG A 159 -5.61 5.19 14.29
C ARG A 159 -5.84 3.91 15.10
N LYS A 160 -6.91 3.93 15.90
CA LYS A 160 -7.36 2.77 16.68
C LYS A 160 -7.48 1.53 15.78
N GLY A 161 -6.88 0.42 16.23
CA GLY A 161 -6.92 -0.86 15.51
C GLY A 161 -5.85 -1.05 14.44
N LEU A 162 -4.75 -0.29 14.46
CA LEU A 162 -3.67 -0.33 13.45
C LEU A 162 -4.15 0.06 12.04
N LEU A 163 -5.17 0.92 12.00
CA LEU A 163 -5.65 1.49 10.76
C LEU A 163 -4.67 2.56 10.31
N GLY A 164 -3.95 2.24 9.24
CA GLY A 164 -2.88 3.05 8.67
C GLY A 164 -3.24 3.60 7.30
N THR A 165 -2.21 4.07 6.60
CA THR A 165 -2.26 4.61 5.22
C THR A 165 -1.54 3.72 4.21
N GLY A 166 -0.92 2.63 4.68
CA GLY A 166 -0.14 1.75 3.84
C GLY A 166 -0.99 0.78 3.03
N GLU A 167 -0.32 0.02 2.17
CA GLU A 167 -0.91 -0.96 1.24
C GLU A 167 -1.54 -2.17 1.96
N TRP A 168 -1.15 -2.43 3.21
CA TRP A 168 -1.53 -3.62 3.96
C TRP A 168 -2.47 -3.30 5.12
N GLU A 169 -3.63 -3.96 5.13
CA GLU A 169 -4.59 -3.87 6.22
C GLU A 169 -4.44 -5.07 7.18
N VAL A 170 -4.56 -4.80 8.48
CA VAL A 170 -4.54 -5.85 9.51
C VAL A 170 -5.95 -6.42 9.69
N LYS A 171 -6.24 -7.56 9.07
CA LYS A 171 -7.54 -8.25 9.25
C LYS A 171 -7.64 -9.05 10.54
N ASN A 172 -6.55 -9.69 10.97
CA ASN A 172 -6.56 -10.51 12.17
C ASN A 172 -5.20 -10.50 12.86
N LEU A 173 -5.20 -10.14 14.14
CA LEU A 173 -4.04 -10.21 15.02
C LEU A 173 -4.25 -11.30 16.06
N SER A 174 -3.64 -12.46 15.84
CA SER A 174 -3.57 -13.54 16.83
C SER A 174 -2.17 -13.57 17.42
N LEU A 175 -2.03 -13.19 18.70
CA LEU A 175 -0.77 -13.30 19.44
C LEU A 175 -0.62 -14.65 20.17
N THR A 176 -1.72 -15.39 20.33
CA THR A 176 -1.75 -16.67 21.07
C THR A 176 -1.35 -17.87 20.21
N LYS A 177 -1.58 -17.78 18.89
CA LYS A 177 -1.07 -18.70 17.88
C LYS A 177 -0.21 -17.87 16.94
N LEU A 178 1.11 -18.09 16.97
CA LEU A 178 2.16 -17.46 16.16
C LEU A 178 1.85 -17.63 14.66
N PRO A 179 1.02 -16.77 14.03
CA PRO A 179 1.52 -15.63 13.25
C PRO A 179 0.61 -14.37 13.25
N ILE A 180 1.19 -13.20 12.92
CA ILE A 180 0.44 -11.98 12.55
C ILE A 180 -0.14 -12.19 11.13
N PHE A 181 -1.41 -11.83 10.89
CA PHE A 181 -2.02 -11.95 9.56
C PHE A 181 -2.27 -10.57 8.95
N LEU A 182 -1.55 -10.26 7.87
CA LEU A 182 -1.80 -9.09 7.03
C LEU A 182 -2.61 -9.48 5.79
N THR A 183 -3.33 -8.53 5.20
CA THR A 183 -3.98 -8.68 3.90
C THR A 183 -3.73 -7.42 3.11
N ARG A 184 -3.25 -7.57 1.87
CA ARG A 184 -3.05 -6.45 0.96
C ARG A 184 -4.39 -5.99 0.40
N ARG A 185 -4.56 -4.67 0.25
CA ARG A 185 -5.64 -4.06 -0.54
C ARG A 185 -5.07 -3.77 -1.93
N LEU A 186 -5.64 -4.33 -3.01
CA LEU A 186 -5.33 -3.85 -4.37
C LEU A 186 -6.24 -2.68 -4.77
#